data_AF-A0A6L8HZD9-F1
#
_entry.id   AF-A0A6L8HZD9-F1
#
_cell.length_a   1.000
_cell.length_b   1.000
_cell.length_c   1.000
_cell.angle_alpha   90.00
_cell.angle_beta   90.00
_cell.angle_gamma   90.00
#
_symmetry.space_group_name_H-M   'P 1'
#
loop_
_entity.id
_entity.type
_entity.pdbx_description
1 polymer ?
#
loop_
_entity_poly.entity_id
_entity_poly.type
_entity_poly.pdbx_seq_one_letter_code
_entity_poly.pdbx_strand_id
1 'polypeptide(L)'
;MKRPQETPLADRLPATVPFVGPEAIERRLGRPFRARIGANENVFGPSPKAIKAIQDQAGDAWMYGDPESFELRQALAGHLGIARDEVVVGEGVDGLLGYAVRLFVEEGD
;
A
#
# COMPACT_ATOMS: atom_id res chain seq x y z
N MET A 1 -13.16 30.46 3.20
CA MET A 1 -13.44 29.61 2.01
C MET A 1 -14.52 28.61 2.38
N LYS A 2 -15.55 28.42 1.54
CA LYS A 2 -16.55 27.35 1.72
C LYS A 2 -15.87 26.01 1.44
N ARG A 3 -16.07 25.01 2.29
CA ARG A 3 -15.65 23.63 1.99
C ARG A 3 -16.36 23.16 0.71
N PRO A 4 -15.69 22.41 -0.17
CA PRO A 4 -16.36 21.74 -1.27
C PRO A 4 -17.43 20.80 -0.72
N GLN A 5 -18.56 20.67 -1.42
CA GLN A 5 -19.61 19.73 -1.04
C GLN A 5 -19.18 18.31 -1.44
N GLU A 6 -19.23 17.40 -0.49
CA GLU A 6 -18.98 15.98 -0.69
C GLU A 6 -20.21 15.29 -1.28
N THR A 7 -20.04 14.09 -1.84
CA THR A 7 -21.19 13.28 -2.27
C THR A 7 -21.98 12.79 -1.05
N PRO A 8 -23.29 12.51 -1.16
CA PRO A 8 -24.06 11.98 -0.04
C PRO A 8 -23.52 10.65 0.52
N LEU A 9 -22.82 9.85 -0.29
CA LEU A 9 -22.15 8.64 0.18
C LEU A 9 -20.94 9.01 1.08
N ALA A 10 -20.06 9.87 0.58
CA ALA A 10 -18.86 10.28 1.32
C ALA A 10 -19.20 10.95 2.66
N ASP A 11 -20.22 11.80 2.68
CA ASP A 11 -20.69 12.51 3.88
C ASP A 11 -21.21 11.57 4.98
N ARG A 12 -21.64 10.35 4.62
CA ARG A 12 -22.16 9.34 5.55
C ARG A 12 -21.11 8.34 6.05
N LEU A 13 -19.92 8.32 5.46
CA LEU A 13 -18.87 7.38 5.85
C LEU A 13 -18.16 7.84 7.13
N PRO A 14 -17.80 6.92 8.05
CA PRO A 14 -16.97 7.25 9.19
C PRO A 14 -15.54 7.60 8.76
N ALA A 15 -14.77 8.22 9.65
CA ALA A 15 -13.36 8.46 9.42
C ALA A 15 -12.60 7.13 9.18
N THR A 16 -11.82 7.07 8.11
CA THR A 16 -11.22 5.83 7.57
C THR A 16 -9.87 5.46 8.19
N VAL A 17 -9.57 5.89 9.42
CA VAL A 17 -8.30 5.50 10.06
C VAL A 17 -8.40 4.03 10.46
N PRO A 18 -7.66 3.11 9.83
CA PRO A 18 -7.92 1.67 9.95
C PRO A 18 -7.62 1.15 11.36
N PHE A 19 -6.66 1.77 12.05
CA PHE A 19 -6.34 1.52 13.46
C PHE A 19 -5.45 2.65 14.01
N VAL A 20 -5.24 2.67 15.33
CA VAL A 20 -4.30 3.62 15.95
C VAL A 20 -2.87 3.15 15.68
N GLY A 21 -2.15 3.85 14.79
CA GLY A 21 -0.78 3.52 14.42
C GLY A 21 0.20 3.51 15.62
N PRO A 22 1.28 2.71 15.55
CA PRO A 22 2.22 2.55 16.65
C PRO A 22 2.85 3.88 17.09
N GLU A 23 3.19 4.77 16.16
CA GLU A 23 3.78 6.08 16.46
C GLU A 23 2.81 6.98 17.26
N ALA A 24 1.50 6.86 17.01
CA ALA A 24 0.49 7.57 17.79
C ALA A 24 0.39 7.03 19.21
N ILE A 25 0.56 5.72 19.40
CA ILE A 25 0.62 5.08 20.71
C ILE A 25 1.88 5.52 21.46
N GLU A 26 3.05 5.54 20.82
CA GLU A 26 4.30 6.01 21.42
C GLU A 26 4.19 7.47 21.90
N ARG A 27 3.60 8.35 21.08
CA ARG A 27 3.33 9.74 21.48
C ARG A 27 2.42 9.84 22.71
N ARG A 28 1.38 9.01 22.80
CA ARG A 28 0.48 8.96 23.97
C ARG A 28 1.17 8.39 25.22
N LEU A 29 2.07 7.42 25.04
CA LEU A 29 2.81 6.80 26.13
C LEU A 29 4.02 7.63 26.60
N GLY A 30 4.45 8.62 25.81
CA GLY A 30 5.64 9.43 26.09
C GLY A 30 6.95 8.63 26.01
N ARG A 31 6.94 7.46 25.35
CA ARG A 31 8.11 6.59 25.20
C ARG A 31 7.98 5.67 23.97
N PRO A 32 9.10 5.26 23.36
CA PRO A 32 9.07 4.29 22.28
C PRO A 32 8.67 2.89 22.77
N PHE A 33 8.19 2.07 21.85
CA PHE A 33 7.98 0.65 22.12
C PHE A 33 9.31 -0.05 22.42
N ARG A 34 9.31 -0.91 23.43
CA ARG A 34 10.42 -1.86 23.65
C ARG A 34 10.39 -3.01 22.63
N ALA A 35 9.19 -3.41 22.19
CA ALA A 35 8.97 -4.42 21.18
C ALA A 35 7.78 -4.00 20.30
N ARG A 36 8.03 -3.81 19.00
CA ARG A 36 7.03 -3.43 17.99
C ARG A 36 6.59 -4.66 17.22
N ILE A 37 5.56 -5.34 17.73
CA ILE A 37 5.08 -6.63 17.22
C ILE A 37 3.57 -6.65 16.97
N GLY A 38 2.94 -5.47 16.84
CA GLY A 38 1.48 -5.33 16.75
C GLY A 38 0.92 -5.13 15.33
N ALA A 39 1.78 -4.87 14.33
CA ALA A 39 1.37 -4.49 12.97
C ALA A 39 1.82 -5.49 11.89
N ASN A 40 2.24 -6.70 12.27
CA ASN A 40 2.74 -7.75 11.37
C ASN A 40 3.92 -7.33 10.47
N GLU A 41 4.68 -6.31 10.87
CA GLU A 41 5.89 -5.88 10.16
C GLU A 41 7.01 -6.92 10.33
N ASN A 42 7.83 -7.07 9.28
CA ASN A 42 8.99 -7.95 9.36
C ASN A 42 10.11 -7.30 10.20
N VAL A 43 10.30 -7.79 11.43
CA VAL A 43 11.30 -7.30 12.38
C VAL A 43 12.76 -7.49 11.94
N PHE A 44 13.01 -8.33 10.93
CA PHE A 44 14.35 -8.51 10.36
C PHE A 44 14.71 -7.42 9.34
N GLY A 45 13.74 -6.61 8.92
CA GLY A 45 13.91 -5.63 7.86
C GLY A 45 13.87 -6.25 6.45
N PRO A 46 14.04 -5.42 5.40
CA PRO A 46 14.02 -5.89 4.02
C PRO A 46 15.30 -6.66 3.67
N SER A 47 15.24 -7.43 2.57
CA SER A 47 16.42 -8.08 2.00
C SER A 47 17.56 -7.09 1.73
N PRO A 48 18.83 -7.41 2.04
CA PRO A 48 19.97 -6.57 1.66
C PRO A 48 20.04 -6.27 0.16
N LYS A 49 19.56 -7.18 -0.68
CA LYS A 49 19.48 -6.97 -2.14
C LYS A 49 18.46 -5.89 -2.50
N ALA A 50 17.33 -5.84 -1.80
CA ALA A 50 16.31 -4.80 -2.00
C ALA A 50 16.82 -3.43 -1.55
N ILE A 51 17.50 -3.36 -0.41
CA ILE A 51 18.14 -2.12 0.07
C ILE A 51 19.11 -1.58 -0.97
N LYS A 52 20.00 -2.44 -1.51
CA LYS A 52 20.94 -2.04 -2.54
C LYS A 52 20.25 -1.53 -3.80
N ALA A 53 19.22 -2.25 -4.29
CA ALA A 53 18.48 -1.82 -5.47
C ALA A 53 17.80 -0.45 -5.30
N ILE A 54 17.23 -0.18 -4.11
CA ILE A 54 16.65 1.14 -3.79
C ILE A 54 17.73 2.23 -3.79
N GLN A 55 18.89 1.95 -3.17
CA GLN A 55 20.00 2.90 -3.13
C GLN A 55 20.55 3.22 -4.52
N ASP A 56 20.74 2.20 -5.34
CA ASP A 56 21.24 2.34 -6.70
C ASP A 56 20.27 3.16 -7.59
N GLN A 57 18.97 3.08 -7.32
CA GLN A 57 17.91 3.78 -8.09
C GLN A 57 17.50 5.14 -7.50
N ALA A 58 18.04 5.55 -6.35
CA ALA A 58 17.60 6.75 -5.65
C ALA A 58 17.78 8.04 -6.49
N GLY A 59 18.81 8.10 -7.35
CA GLY A 59 19.06 9.24 -8.24
C GLY A 59 18.03 9.39 -9.36
N ASP A 60 17.32 8.32 -9.68
CA ASP A 60 16.36 8.23 -10.78
C ASP A 60 14.90 8.40 -10.35
N ALA A 61 14.66 8.60 -9.04
CA ALA A 61 13.33 8.74 -8.45
C ALA A 61 12.54 9.99 -8.89
N TRP A 62 13.12 10.86 -9.72
CA TRP A 62 12.43 11.99 -10.35
C TRP A 62 11.60 11.57 -11.57
N MET A 63 11.88 10.39 -12.13
CA MET A 63 11.14 9.84 -13.25
C MET A 63 9.85 9.18 -12.79
N TYR A 64 8.82 9.25 -13.63
CA TYR A 64 7.69 8.34 -13.46
C TYR A 64 8.15 6.89 -13.60
N GLY A 65 7.60 6.01 -12.77
CA GLY A 65 7.76 4.57 -12.97
C GLY A 65 7.11 4.13 -14.29
N ASP A 66 7.55 2.99 -14.82
CA ASP A 66 6.91 2.36 -15.96
C ASP A 66 5.43 2.07 -15.63
N PRO A 67 4.46 2.68 -16.34
CA PRO A 67 3.05 2.50 -16.06
C PRO A 67 2.56 1.06 -16.31
N GLU A 68 3.29 0.27 -17.10
CA GLU A 68 2.95 -1.14 -17.33
C GLU A 68 3.48 -2.06 -16.23
N SER A 69 4.41 -1.57 -15.39
CA SER A 69 5.17 -2.39 -14.44
C SER A 69 5.74 -3.65 -15.10
N PHE A 70 6.21 -3.53 -16.34
CA PHE A 70 6.48 -4.64 -17.25
C PHE A 70 7.45 -5.65 -16.62
N GLU A 71 8.61 -5.17 -16.16
CA GLU A 71 9.67 -6.00 -15.57
C GLU A 71 9.18 -6.70 -14.28
N LEU A 72 8.42 -5.99 -13.44
CA LEU A 72 7.90 -6.55 -12.20
C LEU A 72 6.87 -7.67 -12.48
N ARG A 73 5.93 -7.42 -13.40
CA ARG A 73 4.94 -8.43 -13.81
C ARG A 73 5.60 -9.64 -14.43
N GLN A 74 6.62 -9.43 -15.28
CA GLN A 74 7.38 -10.51 -15.90
C GLN A 74 8.13 -11.36 -14.87
N ALA A 75 8.78 -10.73 -13.88
CA ALA A 75 9.50 -11.42 -12.82
C ALA A 75 8.56 -12.22 -11.91
N LEU A 76 7.43 -11.64 -11.51
CA LEU A 76 6.42 -12.31 -10.69
C LEU A 76 5.79 -13.50 -11.42
N ALA A 77 5.41 -13.32 -12.68
CA ALA A 77 4.83 -14.39 -13.49
C ALA A 77 5.80 -15.57 -13.66
N GLY A 78 7.09 -15.28 -13.92
CA GLY A 78 8.13 -16.31 -13.99
C GLY A 78 8.37 -17.02 -12.65
N HIS A 79 8.29 -16.30 -11.53
CA HIS A 79 8.41 -16.89 -10.19
C HIS A 79 7.23 -17.81 -9.85
N LEU A 80 6.01 -17.41 -10.23
CA LEU A 80 4.77 -18.11 -9.93
C LEU A 80 4.40 -19.22 -10.94
N GLY A 81 5.03 -19.22 -12.12
CA GLY A 81 4.72 -20.19 -13.19
C GLY A 81 3.40 -19.92 -13.92
N ILE A 82 2.99 -18.66 -14.02
CA ILE A 82 1.73 -18.21 -14.64
C ILE A 82 2.01 -17.24 -15.80
N ALA A 83 0.98 -16.87 -16.56
CA ALA A 83 1.12 -15.84 -17.59
C ALA A 83 1.25 -14.45 -16.96
N ARG A 84 2.03 -13.56 -17.60
CA ARG A 84 2.17 -12.15 -17.16
C ARG A 84 0.83 -11.42 -17.11
N ASP A 85 -0.10 -11.77 -18.00
CA ASP A 85 -1.40 -11.14 -18.09
C ASP A 85 -2.34 -11.54 -16.93
N GLU A 86 -1.95 -12.56 -16.13
CA GLU A 86 -2.62 -12.94 -14.88
C GLU A 86 -2.09 -12.15 -13.66
N VAL A 87 -1.10 -11.28 -13.83
CA VAL A 87 -0.53 -10.45 -12.76
C VAL A 87 -0.97 -9.00 -12.90
N VAL A 88 -1.55 -8.46 -11.82
CA VAL A 88 -1.78 -7.02 -11.64
C VAL A 88 -0.87 -6.48 -10.54
N VAL A 89 -0.34 -5.27 -10.73
CA VAL A 89 0.46 -4.56 -9.73
C VAL A 89 -0.38 -3.43 -9.16
N GLY A 90 -0.47 -3.35 -7.84
CA GLY A 90 -1.12 -2.27 -7.10
C GLY A 90 -0.21 -1.71 -6.00
N GLU A 91 -0.71 -0.70 -5.33
CA GLU A 91 -0.12 0.01 -4.17
C GLU A 91 -0.27 -0.76 -2.84
N GLY A 92 -0.24 -2.09 -2.88
CA GLY A 92 -0.50 -2.98 -1.76
C GLY A 92 -1.80 -3.78 -1.91
N VAL A 93 -2.02 -4.73 -1.01
CA VAL A 93 -3.26 -5.55 -1.05
C VAL A 93 -4.49 -4.69 -0.76
N ASP A 94 -4.39 -3.70 0.13
CA ASP A 94 -5.52 -2.85 0.50
C ASP A 94 -6.08 -2.03 -0.67
N GLY A 95 -5.25 -1.47 -1.54
CA GLY A 95 -5.78 -0.73 -2.69
C GLY A 95 -6.24 -1.65 -3.83
N LEU A 96 -5.64 -2.84 -4.00
CA LEU A 96 -6.20 -3.89 -4.85
C LEU A 96 -7.60 -4.34 -4.37
N LEU A 97 -7.81 -4.48 -3.06
CA LEU A 97 -9.14 -4.72 -2.48
C LEU A 97 -10.09 -3.55 -2.78
N GLY A 98 -9.60 -2.31 -2.71
CA GLY A 98 -10.33 -1.13 -3.15
C GLY A 98 -10.79 -1.20 -4.61
N TYR A 99 -9.93 -1.65 -5.53
CA TYR A 99 -10.31 -1.87 -6.93
C TYR A 99 -11.34 -2.98 -7.08
N ALA A 100 -11.19 -4.09 -6.36
CA ALA A 100 -12.15 -5.18 -6.40
C ALA A 100 -13.54 -4.70 -5.98
N VAL A 101 -13.66 -3.97 -4.85
CA VAL A 101 -14.95 -3.39 -4.43
C VAL A 101 -15.49 -2.44 -5.50
N ARG A 102 -14.64 -1.53 -6.01
CA ARG A 102 -15.07 -0.56 -7.03
C ARG A 102 -15.56 -1.21 -8.34
N LEU A 103 -15.02 -2.37 -8.70
CA LEU A 103 -15.37 -3.05 -9.95
C LEU A 103 -16.60 -3.95 -9.83
N PHE A 104 -16.87 -4.49 -8.65
CA PHE A 104 -17.83 -5.59 -8.49
C PHE A 104 -18.97 -5.34 -7.49
N VAL A 105 -18.98 -4.20 -6.79
CA VAL A 105 -19.99 -3.90 -5.75
C VAL A 105 -20.76 -2.62 -6.10
N GLU A 106 -22.08 -2.73 -6.17
CA GLU A 106 -23.01 -1.60 -6.32
C GLU A 106 -23.57 -1.13 -4.97
N GLU A 107 -24.27 0.00 -4.97
CA GLU A 107 -24.94 0.50 -3.77
C GLU A 107 -26.09 -0.44 -3.37
N GLY A 108 -25.90 -1.18 -2.28
CA GLY A 108 -26.94 -2.02 -1.67
C GLY A 108 -26.80 -3.53 -1.92
N ASP A 109 -25.74 -3.98 -2.58
CA ASP A 109 -25.39 -5.42 -2.71
C ASP A 109 -25.12 -6.12 -1.36
#